data_AF-A0A5K7YFK5-F1
#
_entry.id   AF-A0A5K7YFK5-F1
#
_cell.length_a   1.000
_cell.length_b   1.000
_cell.length_c   1.000
_cell.angle_alpha   90.00
_cell.angle_beta   90.00
_cell.angle_gamma   90.00
#
_symmetry.space_group_name_H-M   'P 1'
#
loop_
_entity.id
_entity.type
_entity.pdbx_description
1 polymer ?
#
loop_
_entity_poly.entity_id
_entity_poly.type
_entity_poly.pdbx_seq_one_letter_code
_entity_poly.pdbx_strand_id
1 'polypeptide(L)'
;MLKPIAEEIVIQMPITEDWLWSAAHHSGTISMGDPPEGLVDKNLKLHGCDNVSVCDGSVIQEHSYANTGLTIGSLAMRLAQRIAYE
;
A
#
# COMPACT_ATOMS: atom_id res chain seq x y z
N MET A 1 0.64 14.60 23.19
CA MET A 1 1.51 13.65 23.92
C MET A 1 2.98 13.66 23.45
N LEU A 2 3.32 14.19 22.25
CA LEU A 2 4.69 14.21 21.72
C LEU A 2 5.54 15.44 22.13
N LYS A 3 4.91 16.46 22.73
CA LYS A 3 5.50 17.76 23.06
C LYS A 3 6.79 17.72 23.90
N PRO A 4 6.97 16.77 24.85
CA PRO A 4 8.20 16.71 25.65
C PRO A 4 9.42 16.09 24.93
N ILE A 5 9.21 15.43 23.78
CA ILE A 5 10.25 14.63 23.10
C ILE A 5 10.51 15.08 21.65
N ALA A 6 9.70 15.99 21.12
CA ALA A 6 9.86 16.53 19.78
C ALA A 6 10.50 17.92 19.85
N GLU A 7 11.57 18.14 19.07
CA GLU A 7 12.17 19.47 18.90
C GLU A 7 11.18 20.45 18.24
N GLU A 8 10.33 19.92 17.35
CA GLU A 8 9.27 20.67 16.67
C GLU A 8 8.05 19.77 16.45
N ILE A 9 6.85 20.35 16.57
CA ILE A 9 5.59 19.71 16.16
C ILE A 9 5.01 20.51 15.00
N VAL A 10 5.18 19.99 13.79
CA VAL A 10 4.62 20.56 12.56
C VAL A 10 3.24 19.95 12.31
N ILE A 11 2.28 20.28 13.17
CA ILE A 11 0.87 19.94 12.95
C ILE A 11 0.16 21.20 12.46
N GLN A 12 -0.14 21.25 11.16
CA GLN A 12 -0.91 22.34 10.59
C GLN A 12 -2.41 22.02 10.69
N MET A 13 -3.13 22.84 11.46
CA MET A 13 -4.59 22.84 11.52
C MET A 13 -5.07 24.30 11.53
N PRO A 14 -6.04 24.69 10.68
CA PRO A 14 -6.77 23.84 9.72
C PRO A 14 -5.87 23.37 8.56
N ILE A 15 -6.22 22.23 7.97
CA ILE A 15 -5.61 21.77 6.70
C ILE A 15 -6.08 22.73 5.61
N THR A 16 -5.13 23.42 4.97
CA THR A 16 -5.39 24.32 3.82
C THR A 16 -5.05 23.61 2.51
N GLU A 17 -5.48 24.18 1.37
CA GLU A 17 -5.11 23.64 0.05
C GLU A 17 -3.58 23.64 -0.17
N ASP A 18 -2.86 24.63 0.37
CA ASP A 18 -1.39 24.67 0.30
C ASP A 18 -0.72 23.48 1.00
N TRP A 19 -1.41 22.88 1.98
CA TRP A 19 -0.94 21.69 2.68
C TRP A 19 -1.37 20.39 1.97
N LEU A 20 -2.33 20.45 1.05
CA LEU A 20 -2.82 19.30 0.29
C LEU A 20 -1.96 19.08 -0.97
N TRP A 21 -0.82 18.42 -0.79
CA TRP A 21 0.07 18.02 -1.87
C TRP A 21 0.26 16.51 -1.89
N SER A 22 0.63 15.97 -3.06
CA SER A 22 0.88 14.53 -3.19
C SER A 22 2.15 14.14 -2.45
N ALA A 23 2.02 13.29 -1.43
CA ALA A 23 3.15 12.64 -0.77
C ALA A 23 3.75 11.48 -1.60
N ALA A 24 3.34 11.32 -2.86
CA ALA A 24 3.79 10.27 -3.78
C ALA A 24 3.59 8.81 -3.30
N HIS A 25 2.67 8.56 -2.36
CA HIS A 25 2.31 7.22 -1.87
C HIS A 25 0.97 6.74 -2.44
N HIS A 26 0.80 6.77 -3.77
CA HIS A 26 -0.42 6.30 -4.40
C HIS A 26 -0.62 4.80 -4.14
N SER A 27 -1.82 4.40 -3.73
CA SER A 27 -2.13 3.03 -3.36
C SER A 27 -3.61 2.68 -3.60
N GLY A 28 -3.97 1.41 -3.40
CA GLY A 28 -5.37 0.97 -3.29
C GLY A 28 -6.16 0.93 -4.59
N THR A 29 -5.51 1.04 -5.75
CA THR A 29 -6.18 0.98 -7.07
C THR A 29 -6.57 -0.43 -7.50
N ILE A 30 -6.07 -1.48 -6.83
CA ILE A 30 -6.43 -2.88 -7.05
C ILE A 30 -6.90 -3.47 -5.72
N SER A 31 -8.17 -3.88 -5.64
CA SER A 31 -8.73 -4.50 -4.44
C SER A 31 -8.22 -5.92 -4.27
N MET A 32 -7.87 -6.26 -3.02
CA MET A 32 -7.54 -7.62 -2.61
C MET A 32 -8.76 -8.26 -1.94
N GLY A 33 -9.06 -9.51 -2.26
CA GLY A 33 -10.18 -10.24 -1.68
C GLY A 33 -10.72 -11.32 -2.62
N ASP A 34 -11.92 -11.81 -2.31
CA ASP A 34 -12.65 -12.73 -3.17
C ASP A 34 -13.48 -11.97 -4.21
N PRO A 35 -13.75 -12.55 -5.39
CA PRO A 35 -14.65 -11.95 -6.37
C PRO A 35 -16.09 -11.83 -5.83
N PRO A 36 -16.87 -10.84 -6.32
CA PRO A 36 -16.52 -9.87 -7.35
C PRO A 36 -15.75 -8.63 -6.86
N GLU A 37 -15.68 -8.40 -5.55
CA GLU A 37 -15.10 -7.17 -5.00
C GLU A 37 -13.56 -7.16 -5.04
N GLY A 38 -12.92 -8.32 -4.90
CA GLY A 38 -11.48 -8.49 -5.04
C GLY A 38 -11.08 -8.70 -6.49
N LEU A 39 -10.09 -7.94 -6.95
CA LEU A 39 -9.45 -8.14 -8.26
C LEU A 39 -8.26 -9.11 -8.16
N VAL A 40 -7.55 -9.12 -7.03
CA VAL A 40 -6.48 -10.08 -6.73
C VAL A 40 -6.80 -10.88 -5.46
N ASP A 41 -6.29 -12.12 -5.40
CA ASP A 41 -6.35 -12.93 -4.18
C ASP A 41 -5.30 -12.50 -3.14
N LYS A 42 -5.29 -13.14 -1.97
CA LYS A 42 -4.31 -12.88 -0.89
C LYS A 42 -2.85 -13.17 -1.27
N ASN A 43 -2.64 -13.89 -2.37
CA ASN A 43 -1.35 -14.25 -2.94
C ASN A 43 -0.95 -13.32 -4.08
N LEU A 44 -1.71 -12.24 -4.30
CA LEU A 44 -1.51 -11.25 -5.35
C LEU A 44 -1.76 -11.77 -6.77
N LYS A 45 -2.40 -12.92 -6.92
CA LYS A 45 -2.80 -13.47 -8.23
C LYS A 45 -4.07 -12.77 -8.71
N LEU A 46 -4.07 -12.30 -9.94
CA LEU A 46 -5.23 -11.68 -10.58
C LEU A 46 -6.30 -12.73 -10.85
N HIS A 47 -7.53 -12.48 -10.40
CA HIS A 47 -8.65 -13.36 -10.66
C HIS A 47 -8.95 -13.46 -12.16
N GLY A 48 -9.26 -14.66 -12.65
CA GLY A 48 -9.52 -14.93 -14.06
C GLY A 48 -8.28 -15.07 -14.94
N CYS A 49 -7.07 -14.98 -14.38
CA CYS A 49 -5.81 -15.24 -15.09
C CYS A 49 -5.05 -16.40 -14.44
N ASP A 50 -4.35 -17.20 -15.24
CA ASP A 50 -3.62 -18.36 -14.73
C ASP A 50 -2.25 -18.00 -14.14
N ASN A 51 -1.59 -16.98 -14.70
CA ASN A 51 -0.18 -16.67 -14.45
C ASN A 51 0.11 -15.16 -14.33
N VAL A 52 -0.88 -14.36 -13.93
CA VAL A 52 -0.75 -12.91 -13.77
C VAL A 52 -0.83 -12.55 -12.29
N SER A 53 0.12 -11.75 -11.82
CA SER A 53 0.17 -11.22 -10.46
C SER A 53 0.42 -9.72 -10.47
N VAL A 54 -0.04 -9.01 -9.43
CA VAL A 54 0.13 -7.56 -9.26
C VAL A 54 0.89 -7.27 -7.97
N CYS A 55 1.99 -6.52 -8.02
CA CYS A 55 2.82 -6.28 -6.83
C CYS A 55 3.45 -4.88 -6.83
N ASP A 56 2.66 -3.88 -6.44
CA ASP A 56 3.09 -2.50 -6.25
C ASP A 56 2.20 -1.81 -5.19
N GLY A 57 2.15 -0.47 -5.15
CA GLY A 57 1.29 0.26 -4.20
C GLY A 57 -0.21 -0.02 -4.38
N SER A 58 -0.66 -0.41 -5.57
CA SER A 58 -2.08 -0.64 -5.88
C SER A 58 -2.76 -1.66 -4.97
N VAL A 59 -2.02 -2.68 -4.51
CA VAL A 59 -2.56 -3.76 -3.67
C VAL A 59 -2.65 -3.39 -2.18
N ILE A 60 -2.13 -2.22 -1.79
CA ILE A 60 -2.16 -1.73 -0.41
C ILE A 60 -3.45 -0.95 -0.20
N GLN A 61 -4.46 -1.61 0.36
CA GLN A 61 -5.80 -1.05 0.59
C GLN A 61 -5.81 0.07 1.65
N GLU A 62 -4.92 -0.01 2.63
CA GLU A 62 -4.81 0.98 3.71
C GLU A 62 -3.36 1.02 4.22
N HIS A 63 -2.77 2.20 4.36
CA HIS A 63 -1.40 2.34 4.92
C HIS A 63 -1.23 3.46 5.95
N SER A 64 -2.32 4.03 6.47
CA SER A 64 -2.30 5.06 7.52
C SER A 64 -1.22 6.13 7.25
N TYR A 65 -0.39 6.46 8.24
CA TYR A 65 0.70 7.44 8.15
C TYR A 65 2.05 6.84 7.72
N ALA A 66 2.13 5.54 7.46
CA ALA A 66 3.38 4.87 7.12
C ALA A 66 3.65 4.95 5.61
N ASN A 67 4.92 5.12 5.25
CA ASN A 67 5.36 5.08 3.86
C ASN A 67 5.18 3.67 3.28
N THR A 68 4.77 3.56 2.01
CA THR A 68 4.39 2.29 1.38
C THR A 68 5.57 1.40 0.97
N GLY A 69 6.77 1.98 0.81
CA GLY A 69 7.92 1.29 0.19
C GLY A 69 8.34 -0.01 0.87
N LEU A 70 8.39 -0.04 2.21
CA LEU A 70 8.77 -1.26 2.96
C LEU A 70 7.74 -2.38 2.77
N THR A 71 6.44 -2.03 2.77
CA THR A 71 5.35 -2.97 2.52
C THR A 71 5.42 -3.54 1.10
N ILE A 72 5.65 -2.68 0.10
CA ILE A 72 5.83 -3.11 -1.31
C ILE A 72 7.00 -4.10 -1.42
N GLY A 73 8.15 -3.77 -0.84
CA GLY A 73 9.33 -4.65 -0.85
C GLY A 73 9.06 -6.02 -0.20
N SER A 74 8.38 -6.03 0.94
CA SER A 74 8.00 -7.27 1.63
C SER A 74 7.05 -8.14 0.79
N LEU A 75 6.03 -7.53 0.19
CA LEU A 75 5.10 -8.21 -0.71
C LEU A 75 5.81 -8.78 -1.95
N ALA A 76 6.77 -8.04 -2.51
CA ALA A 76 7.56 -8.48 -3.66
C ALA A 76 8.42 -9.71 -3.32
N MET A 77 9.09 -9.72 -2.16
CA MET A 77 9.86 -10.88 -1.71
C MET A 77 8.97 -12.10 -1.50
N ARG A 78 7.79 -11.93 -0.87
CA ARG A 78 6.81 -13.00 -0.66
C ARG A 78 6.31 -13.58 -1.99
N LEU A 79 5.98 -12.71 -2.95
CA LEU A 79 5.52 -13.14 -4.27
C LEU A 79 6.63 -13.87 -5.04
N ALA A 80 7.86 -13.35 -5.02
CA ALA A 80 9.00 -13.98 -5.69
C ALA A 80 9.26 -15.39 -5.15
N GLN A 81 9.20 -15.58 -3.83
CA GLN A 81 9.32 -16.92 -3.23
C GLN A 81 8.20 -17.84 -3.70
N ARG A 82 6.95 -17.37 -3.68
CA ARG A 82 5.81 -18.18 -4.16
C ARG A 82 6.01 -18.62 -5.61
N ILE A 83 6.30 -17.69 -6.52
CA ILE A 83 6.45 -17.98 -7.95
C ILE A 83 7.65 -18.92 -8.21
N ALA A 84 8.73 -18.81 -7.43
CA ALA A 84 9.90 -19.67 -7.59
C ALA A 84 9.66 -21.12 -7.16
N TYR A 85 8.63 -21.40 -6.35
CA TYR A 85 8.32 -22.72 -5.80
C TYR A 85 6.94 -23.25 -6.23
N GLU A 86 6.26 -22.57 -7.16
CA GLU A 86 5.12 -23.09 -7.93
C GLU A 86 5.61 -23.93 -9.12
#